data_AF-A0A928UMK1-F1
#
_entry.id   AF-A0A928UMK1-F1
#
_cell.length_a   1.000
_cell.length_b   1.000
_cell.length_c   1.000
_cell.angle_alpha   90.00
_cell.angle_beta   90.00
_cell.angle_gamma   90.00
#
_symmetry.space_group_name_H-M   'P 1'
#
loop_
_entity.id
_entity.type
_entity.pdbx_description
1 polymer ?
#
loop_
_entity_poly.entity_id
_entity_poly.type
_entity_poly.pdbx_seq_one_letter_code
_entity_poly.pdbx_strand_id
1 'polypeptide(L)'
;MNDLKVSSSLPNTNFLKVSEVIGFSNCMVIANQAYIVEAKGYNLMLRIFSQHFNAEWLQEHSLESLVFEDLSLFITDMNMDVEAQVLKVYQSSVKNAHIDIKLQLADSLPEYWTECFADMFSPAA
;
A
#
# COMPACT_ATOMS: atom_id res chain seq x y z
N MET A 1 15.95 17.69 27.39
CA MET A 1 16.59 17.06 26.22
C MET A 1 16.23 15.58 26.29
N ASN A 2 15.01 15.21 25.91
CA ASN A 2 14.58 14.78 24.57
C ASN A 2 15.48 13.69 23.99
N ASP A 3 15.07 12.44 24.20
CA ASP A 3 15.34 11.30 23.30
C ASP A 3 14.13 10.35 23.32
N LEU A 4 13.01 10.84 22.76
CA LEU A 4 11.96 9.93 22.30
C LEU A 4 12.46 9.31 21.00
N LYS A 5 13.15 8.16 21.11
CA LYS A 5 13.32 7.23 20.00
C LYS A 5 11.92 6.77 19.58
N VAL A 6 11.34 7.46 18.60
CA VAL A 6 10.21 6.92 17.84
C VAL A 6 10.76 5.74 17.06
N SER A 7 10.58 4.54 17.62
CA SER A 7 10.91 3.29 16.96
C SER A 7 10.08 3.20 15.69
N SER A 8 10.70 3.44 14.53
CA SER A 8 10.11 3.29 13.21
C SER A 8 9.96 1.82 12.79
N SER A 9 10.01 0.89 13.74
CA SER A 9 9.84 -0.54 13.48
C SER A 9 8.36 -0.89 13.51
N LEU A 10 7.82 -1.26 12.34
CA LEU A 10 6.54 -1.96 12.24
C LEU A 10 6.56 -3.16 13.22
N PRO A 11 5.54 -3.33 14.07
CA PRO A 11 5.54 -4.39 15.08
C PRO A 11 5.34 -5.75 14.41
N ASN A 12 6.35 -6.64 14.44
CA ASN A 12 6.29 -8.10 14.18
C ASN A 12 5.10 -8.62 13.32
N THR A 13 4.87 -8.00 12.17
CA THR A 13 3.86 -8.41 11.19
C THR A 13 4.62 -8.59 9.88
N ASN A 14 4.38 -9.70 9.20
CA ASN A 14 4.87 -9.87 7.84
C ASN A 14 4.32 -8.72 7.01
N PHE A 15 5.19 -7.96 6.37
CA PHE A 15 4.82 -6.91 5.43
C PHE A 15 5.53 -7.18 4.11
N LEU A 16 4.87 -6.86 3.01
CA LEU A 16 5.47 -6.96 1.69
C LEU A 16 5.81 -5.57 1.18
N LYS A 17 7.04 -5.40 0.71
CA LYS A 17 7.51 -4.16 0.13
C LYS A 17 6.95 -3.98 -1.27
N VAL A 18 6.39 -2.81 -1.50
CA VAL A 18 6.02 -2.31 -2.83
C VAL A 18 7.00 -1.21 -3.20
N SER A 19 7.68 -1.33 -4.34
CA SER A 19 8.69 -0.34 -4.74
C SER A 19 8.05 0.89 -5.37
N GLU A 20 6.95 0.74 -6.09
CA GLU A 20 6.29 1.86 -6.75
C GLU A 20 4.78 1.64 -6.74
N VAL A 21 4.06 2.75 -6.56
CA VAL A 21 2.61 2.83 -6.64
C VAL A 21 2.29 3.81 -7.76
N ILE A 22 1.69 3.33 -8.83
CA ILE A 22 1.42 4.12 -10.04
C ILE A 22 -0.09 4.18 -10.25
N GLY A 23 -0.63 5.38 -10.48
CA GLY A 23 -2.03 5.56 -10.86
C GLY A 23 -2.22 5.36 -12.37
N PHE A 24 -3.27 4.64 -12.77
CA PHE A 24 -3.55 4.39 -14.19
C PHE A 24 -4.10 5.61 -14.92
N SER A 25 -4.90 6.45 -14.26
CA SER A 25 -5.57 7.58 -14.93
C SER A 25 -4.59 8.61 -15.50
N ASN A 26 -3.44 8.77 -14.86
CA ASN A 26 -2.43 9.77 -15.19
C ASN A 26 -1.03 9.19 -15.43
N CYS A 27 -0.84 7.88 -15.28
CA CYS A 27 0.45 7.19 -15.33
C CYS A 27 1.51 7.84 -14.43
N MET A 28 1.10 8.47 -13.32
CA MET A 28 2.00 9.13 -12.40
C MET A 28 2.35 8.23 -11.23
N VAL A 29 3.60 8.34 -10.77
CA VAL A 29 4.05 7.72 -9.53
C VAL A 29 3.42 8.47 -8.35
N ILE A 30 2.53 7.79 -7.62
CA ILE A 30 1.89 8.28 -6.40
C ILE A 30 2.83 8.14 -5.21
N ALA A 31 3.57 7.03 -5.14
CA ALA A 31 4.55 6.77 -4.11
C ALA A 31 5.72 5.92 -4.60
N ASN A 32 6.92 6.21 -4.08
CA ASN A 32 8.16 5.51 -4.41
C ASN A 32 8.51 4.37 -3.44
N GLN A 33 7.62 4.12 -2.48
CA GLN A 33 7.67 2.97 -1.59
C GLN A 33 6.35 2.85 -0.83
N ALA A 34 5.87 1.63 -0.69
CA ALA A 34 4.72 1.31 0.13
C ALA A 34 4.88 -0.09 0.75
N TYR A 35 3.95 -0.46 1.61
CA TYR A 35 3.96 -1.74 2.30
C TYR A 35 2.57 -2.34 2.33
N ILE A 36 2.42 -3.58 1.88
CA ILE A 36 1.20 -4.34 2.15
C ILE A 36 1.31 -4.82 3.60
N VAL A 37 0.36 -4.41 4.44
CA VAL A 37 0.35 -4.68 5.89
C VAL A 37 -0.77 -5.62 6.31
N GLU A 38 -1.73 -5.88 5.42
CA GLU A 38 -2.81 -6.84 5.62
C GLU A 38 -3.26 -7.37 4.25
N ALA A 39 -3.61 -8.66 4.19
CA ALA A 39 -4.24 -9.27 3.04
C ALA A 39 -5.37 -10.21 3.47
N LYS A 40 -6.53 -10.12 2.80
CA LYS A 40 -7.68 -10.99 3.05
C LYS A 40 -8.47 -11.24 1.77
N GLY A 41 -8.33 -12.44 1.21
CA GLY A 41 -8.88 -12.76 -0.11
C GLY A 41 -8.35 -11.78 -1.16
N TYR A 42 -9.25 -11.14 -1.90
CA TYR A 42 -8.90 -10.11 -2.89
C TYR A 42 -8.69 -8.71 -2.30
N ASN A 43 -8.74 -8.53 -0.97
CA ASN A 43 -8.55 -7.21 -0.36
C ASN A 43 -7.15 -7.10 0.23
N LEU A 44 -6.50 -5.96 -0.01
CA LEU A 44 -5.20 -5.61 0.57
C LEU A 44 -5.29 -4.30 1.35
N MET A 45 -4.43 -4.14 2.37
CA MET A 45 -4.17 -2.87 3.01
C MET A 45 -2.76 -2.41 2.65
N LEU A 46 -2.67 -1.31 1.90
CA LEU A 46 -1.43 -0.68 1.51
C LEU A 46 -1.13 0.51 2.41
N ARG A 47 0.01 0.51 3.08
CA ARG A 47 0.50 1.61 3.90
C ARG A 47 1.58 2.40 3.15
N ILE A 48 1.39 3.70 3.06
CA ILE A 48 2.36 4.63 2.48
C ILE A 48 2.74 5.65 3.56
N PHE A 49 4.03 5.69 3.93
CA PHE A 49 4.50 6.72 4.85
C PHE A 49 4.63 8.06 4.11
N SER A 50 4.41 9.17 4.81
CA SER A 50 4.37 10.50 4.20
C SER A 50 5.64 10.85 3.42
N GLN A 51 6.82 10.38 3.84
CA GLN A 51 8.07 10.62 3.12
C GLN A 51 8.19 9.88 1.78
N HIS A 52 7.33 8.90 1.52
CA HIS A 52 7.34 8.11 0.30
C HIS A 52 6.30 8.56 -0.72
N PHE A 53 5.38 9.46 -0.33
CA PHE A 53 4.49 10.09 -1.28
C PHE A 53 5.26 11.01 -2.22
N ASN A 54 4.85 10.99 -3.48
CA ASN A 54 5.33 11.94 -4.46
C ASN A 54 4.76 13.33 -4.14
N ALA A 55 5.66 14.28 -3.85
CA ALA A 55 5.29 15.65 -3.51
C ALA A 55 4.65 16.41 -4.68
N GLU A 56 5.01 16.10 -5.92
CA GLU A 56 4.41 16.68 -7.13
C GLU A 56 2.97 16.18 -7.28
N TRP A 57 2.75 14.87 -7.12
CA TRP A 57 1.42 14.29 -7.16
C TRP A 57 0.48 14.92 -6.11
N LEU A 58 0.97 15.11 -4.88
CA LEU A 58 0.22 15.75 -3.79
C LEU A 58 -0.08 17.24 -4.00
N GLN A 59 0.64 17.94 -4.90
CA GLN A 59 0.34 19.34 -5.23
C GLN A 59 -0.86 19.46 -6.16
N GLU A 60 -1.08 18.44 -6.98
CA GLU A 60 -2.09 18.44 -8.04
C GLU A 60 -3.34 17.63 -7.66
N HIS A 61 -3.22 16.70 -6.71
CA HIS A 61 -4.27 15.74 -6.36
C HIS A 61 -4.51 15.70 -4.86
N SER A 62 -5.77 15.48 -4.47
CA SER A 62 -6.13 15.22 -3.08
C SER A 62 -6.15 13.71 -2.81
N LEU A 63 -6.01 13.30 -1.56
CA LEU A 63 -6.05 11.87 -1.22
C LEU A 63 -7.40 11.23 -1.54
N GLU A 64 -8.48 12.02 -1.48
CA GLU A 64 -9.83 11.57 -1.83
C GLU A 64 -9.95 11.23 -3.32
N SER A 65 -9.13 11.83 -4.20
CA SER A 65 -9.15 11.51 -5.62
C SER A 65 -8.58 10.13 -5.93
N LEU A 66 -7.94 9.46 -4.96
CA LEU A 66 -7.52 8.08 -5.13
C LEU A 66 -8.68 7.10 -5.07
N VAL A 67 -9.84 7.45 -4.49
CA VAL A 67 -10.95 6.50 -4.37
C VAL A 67 -11.48 6.14 -5.75
N PHE A 68 -11.59 4.83 -6.02
CA PHE A 68 -11.89 4.21 -7.33
C PHE A 68 -10.79 4.34 -8.39
N GLU A 69 -9.61 4.86 -8.04
CA GLU A 69 -8.45 4.84 -8.93
C GLU A 69 -7.91 3.41 -9.04
N ASP A 70 -7.55 3.01 -10.26
CA ASP A 70 -6.82 1.76 -10.50
C ASP A 70 -5.32 2.02 -10.34
N LEU A 71 -4.65 1.16 -9.58
CA LEU A 71 -3.24 1.26 -9.24
C LEU A 71 -2.45 0.07 -9.78
N SER A 72 -1.23 0.35 -10.25
CA SER A 72 -0.20 -0.67 -10.48
C SER A 72 0.73 -0.69 -9.28
N LEU A 73 0.96 -1.88 -8.72
CA LEU A 73 1.84 -2.10 -7.59
C LEU A 73 2.91 -3.12 -7.99
N PHE A 74 4.19 -2.76 -7.82
CA PHE A 74 5.26 -3.75 -7.93
C PHE A 74 5.66 -4.27 -6.56
N ILE A 75 5.25 -5.50 -6.24
CA ILE A 75 5.62 -6.20 -5.00
C ILE A 75 7.00 -6.80 -5.17
N THR A 76 7.98 -6.18 -4.51
CA THR A 76 9.40 -6.53 -4.67
C THR A 76 9.70 -7.94 -4.14
N ASP A 77 9.12 -8.32 -3.00
CA ASP A 77 9.42 -9.61 -2.36
C ASP A 77 8.90 -10.81 -3.16
N MET A 78 7.92 -10.59 -4.04
CA MET A 78 7.36 -11.60 -4.93
C MET A 78 7.82 -11.45 -6.39
N ASN A 79 8.55 -10.36 -6.70
CA ASN A 79 8.88 -9.96 -8.07
C ASN A 79 7.66 -9.98 -8.99
N MET A 80 6.62 -9.25 -8.58
CA MET A 80 5.27 -9.36 -9.17
C MET A 80 4.61 -7.99 -9.31
N ASP A 81 4.00 -7.76 -10.47
CA ASP A 81 3.10 -6.63 -10.71
C ASP A 81 1.65 -7.03 -10.43
N VAL A 82 0.95 -6.18 -9.68
CA VAL A 82 -0.46 -6.38 -9.33
C VAL A 82 -1.25 -5.12 -9.64
N GLU A 83 -2.38 -5.33 -10.29
CA GLU A 83 -3.39 -4.31 -10.51
C GLU A 83 -4.42 -4.36 -9.38
N ALA A 84 -4.77 -3.19 -8.84
CA ALA A 84 -5.76 -3.10 -7.77
C ALA A 84 -6.51 -1.77 -7.80
N GLN A 85 -7.81 -1.83 -7.53
CA GLN A 85 -8.64 -0.64 -7.39
C GLN A 85 -8.66 -0.16 -5.94
N VAL A 86 -8.59 1.16 -5.75
CA VAL A 86 -8.73 1.78 -4.43
C VAL A 86 -10.19 1.78 -4.00
N LEU A 87 -10.47 1.11 -2.88
CA LEU A 87 -11.79 1.12 -2.27
C LEU A 87 -11.96 2.28 -1.28
N LYS A 88 -10.89 2.59 -0.53
CA LYS A 88 -10.95 3.58 0.56
C LYS A 88 -9.56 4.05 0.97
N VAL A 89 -9.50 5.30 1.42
CA VAL A 89 -8.30 5.91 1.99
C VAL A 89 -8.55 6.26 3.46
N TYR A 90 -7.56 5.99 4.31
CA TYR A 90 -7.55 6.27 5.74
C TYR A 90 -6.30 7.06 6.08
N GLN A 91 -6.48 8.25 6.63
CA GLN A 91 -5.36 9.05 7.11
C GLN A 91 -5.07 8.71 8.57
N SER A 92 -3.79 8.51 8.92
CA SER A 92 -3.40 8.28 10.31
C SER A 92 -3.83 9.45 11.20
N SER A 93 -4.32 9.12 12.41
CA SER A 93 -4.67 10.11 13.43
C SER A 93 -3.46 10.89 13.94
N VAL A 94 -2.27 10.31 13.84
CA VAL A 94 -1.01 11.03 14.01
C VAL A 94 -0.71 11.75 12.71
N LYS A 95 -0.90 13.07 12.72
CA LYS A 95 -0.72 13.94 11.55
C LYS A 95 0.61 13.64 10.87
N ASN A 96 0.55 13.31 9.58
CA ASN A 96 1.68 13.02 8.71
C ASN A 96 2.50 11.76 9.03
N ALA A 97 1.98 10.79 9.78
CA ALA A 97 2.70 9.53 9.98
C ALA A 97 2.65 8.63 8.74
N HIS A 98 1.45 8.30 8.26
CA HIS A 98 1.21 7.46 7.10
C HIS A 98 -0.25 7.59 6.63
N ILE A 99 -0.50 7.06 5.43
CA ILE A 99 -1.82 6.88 4.84
C ILE A 99 -1.98 5.39 4.56
N ASP A 100 -3.12 4.84 4.98
CA ASP A 100 -3.52 3.47 4.71
C ASP A 100 -4.58 3.49 3.60
N ILE A 101 -4.39 2.64 2.60
CA ILE A 101 -5.25 2.54 1.42
C ILE A 101 -5.76 1.12 1.34
N LYS A 102 -7.08 0.96 1.41
CA LYS A 102 -7.73 -0.32 1.18
C LYS A 102 -7.91 -0.53 -0.32
N LEU A 103 -7.40 -1.65 -0.80
CA LEU A 103 -7.41 -2.01 -2.21
C LEU A 103 -8.21 -3.29 -2.44
N GLN A 104 -8.79 -3.40 -3.64
CA GLN A 104 -9.31 -4.64 -4.20
C GLN A 104 -8.47 -5.04 -5.39
N LEU A 105 -7.87 -6.23 -5.31
CA LEU A 105 -7.16 -6.87 -6.40
C LEU A 105 -8.08 -7.05 -7.61
N ALA A 106 -7.56 -6.83 -8.82
CA ALA A 106 -8.30 -7.01 -10.05
C ALA A 106 -8.71 -8.48 -10.25
N ASP A 107 -9.90 -8.71 -10.81
CA ASP A 107 -10.44 -10.06 -11.10
C ASP A 107 -9.62 -10.80 -12.18
N SER A 108 -8.75 -10.09 -12.91
CA SER A 108 -7.82 -10.65 -13.90
C SER A 108 -6.68 -11.44 -13.28
N LEU A 109 -6.47 -11.32 -11.96
CA LEU A 109 -5.36 -11.96 -11.28
C LEU A 109 -5.63 -13.45 -11.04
N PRO A 110 -4.61 -14.31 -11.19
CA PRO A 110 -4.78 -15.73 -10.95
C PRO A 110 -5.21 -16.03 -9.50
N GLU A 111 -6.15 -16.96 -9.33
CA GLU A 111 -6.71 -17.32 -8.02
C GLU A 111 -5.64 -17.73 -6.99
N TYR A 112 -4.58 -18.41 -7.45
CA TYR A 112 -3.46 -18.85 -6.59
C TYR A 112 -2.70 -17.68 -5.94
N TRP A 113 -2.82 -16.44 -6.43
CA TRP A 113 -2.21 -15.28 -5.78
C TRP A 113 -2.88 -14.95 -4.45
N THR A 114 -4.19 -15.14 -4.36
CA THR A 114 -4.92 -14.94 -3.10
C THR A 114 -4.49 -15.94 -2.03
N GLU A 115 -4.14 -17.17 -2.43
CA GLU A 115 -3.55 -18.18 -1.56
C GLU A 115 -2.14 -17.77 -1.13
N CYS A 116 -1.29 -17.30 -2.05
CA CYS A 116 0.04 -16.79 -1.70
C CYS A 116 -0.01 -15.64 -0.68
N PHE A 117 -0.93 -14.68 -0.87
CA PHE A 117 -1.13 -13.61 0.11
C PHE A 117 -1.65 -14.13 1.44
N ALA A 118 -2.59 -15.07 1.44
CA ALA A 118 -3.10 -15.68 2.66
C ALA A 118 -1.98 -16.39 3.45
N ASP A 119 -1.11 -17.13 2.77
CA ASP A 119 0.02 -17.84 3.39
C ASP A 119 1.03 -16.88 4.03
N MET A 120 1.32 -15.75 3.38
CA MET A 120 2.29 -14.77 3.90
C MET A 120 1.77 -13.98 5.10
N PHE A 121 0.45 -13.75 5.17
CA PHE A 121 -0.18 -13.00 6.27
C PHE A 121 -0.87 -13.89 7.31
N SER A 122 -0.85 -15.22 7.13
CA SER A 122 -1.31 -16.15 8.15
C SER A 122 -0.40 -16.04 9.37
N PRO A 123 -0.94 -15.95 10.60
CA PRO A 123 -0.13 -16.07 11.79
C PRO A 123 0.60 -17.42 11.75
N ALA A 124 1.93 -17.39 11.91
CA ALA A 124 2.69 -18.61 12.12
C ALA A 124 2.09 -19.34 13.33
N ALA A 125 1.70 -20.61 13.13
CA ALA A 125 1.13 -21.46 14.17
C ALA A 125 2.11 -21.69 15.33
#